data_AF-A0A845M8R6-F1
#
_entry.id   AF-A0A845M8R6-F1
#
_cell.length_a   1.000
_cell.length_b   1.000
_cell.length_c   1.000
_cell.angle_alpha   90.00
_cell.angle_beta   90.00
_cell.angle_gamma   90.00
#
_symmetry.space_group_name_H-M   'P 1'
#
loop_
_entity.id
_entity.type
_entity.pdbx_description
1 polymer ?
#
loop_
_entity_poly.entity_id
_entity_poly.type
_entity_poly.pdbx_seq_one_letter_code
_entity_poly.pdbx_strand_id
1 'polypeptide(L)' 'MTSHNTHITDYMVLEADSAEELSNAVVEAIHNRWQPFGNMAIVPKHDGSQERTVLLQPMILQAEWFR' A
#
# COMPACT_ATOMS: atom_id res chain seq x y z
N MET A 1 -18.71 -11.62 -17.37
CA MET A 1 -17.96 -10.79 -16.42
C MET A 1 -17.60 -9.50 -17.11
N THR A 2 -18.23 -8.38 -16.75
CA THR A 2 -17.78 -7.06 -17.17
C THR A 2 -16.51 -6.74 -16.38
N SER A 3 -15.38 -6.59 -17.08
CA SER A 3 -14.14 -6.11 -16.48
C SER A 3 -14.40 -4.73 -15.90
N HIS A 4 -14.43 -4.62 -14.58
CA HIS A 4 -14.39 -3.32 -13.92
C HIS A 4 -12.99 -2.77 -14.21
N ASN A 5 -12.90 -1.92 -15.24
CA ASN A 5 -11.65 -1.25 -15.60
C ASN A 5 -11.43 -0.12 -14.58
N THR A 6 -10.87 -0.47 -13.44
CA THR A 6 -10.38 0.52 -12.48
C THR A 6 -9.25 1.30 -13.14
N HIS A 7 -9.51 2.58 -13.45
CA HIS A 7 -8.48 3.45 -14.01
C HIS A 7 -7.56 3.91 -12.87
N ILE A 8 -6.43 3.20 -12.71
CA ILE A 8 -5.38 3.56 -11.76
C ILE A 8 -4.62 4.77 -12.32
N THR A 9 -4.61 5.87 -11.58
CA THR A 9 -3.88 7.09 -11.93
C THR A 9 -2.49 7.13 -11.33
N ASP A 10 -2.32 6.51 -10.17
CA ASP A 10 -1.04 6.48 -9.45
C ASP A 10 -0.92 5.22 -8.58
N TYR A 11 0.30 4.82 -8.24
CA TYR A 11 0.59 3.68 -7.39
C TYR A 11 1.74 3.98 -6.41
N MET A 12 1.66 3.43 -5.21
CA MET A 12 2.75 3.48 -4.23
C MET A 12 2.76 2.21 -3.37
N VAL A 13 3.86 1.99 -2.66
CA VAL A 13 3.98 0.91 -1.67
C VAL A 13 4.37 1.54 -0.35
N LEU A 14 3.54 1.35 0.67
CA LEU A 14 3.86 1.73 2.03
C LEU A 14 4.69 0.63 2.67
N GLU A 15 5.77 1.00 3.34
CA GLU A 15 6.68 0.12 4.05
C GLU A 15 6.75 0.53 5.53
N ALA A 16 6.71 -0.43 6.44
CA ALA A 16 6.95 -0.19 7.86
C ALA A 16 7.58 -1.41 8.55
N ASP A 17 8.22 -1.17 9.70
CA ASP A 17 8.85 -2.22 10.52
C ASP A 17 7.84 -2.87 11.49
N SER A 18 6.67 -2.26 11.69
CA SER A 18 5.62 -2.78 12.57
C SER A 18 4.21 -2.64 11.99
N ALA A 19 3.29 -3.50 12.45
CA ALA A 19 1.91 -3.49 11.99
C ALA A 19 1.16 -2.20 12.40
N GLU A 20 1.51 -1.62 13.55
CA GLU A 20 0.92 -0.37 14.04
C GLU A 20 1.33 0.81 13.14
N GLU A 21 2.62 0.94 12.82
CA GLU A 21 3.12 1.97 11.90
C GLU A 21 2.50 1.83 10.52
N LEU A 22 2.44 0.60 9.98
CA LEU A 22 1.82 0.38 8.67
C LEU A 22 0.34 0.73 8.69
N SER A 23 -0.39 0.35 9.74
CA SER A 23 -1.81 0.66 9.90
C SER A 23 -2.04 2.18 9.91
N ASN A 24 -1.22 2.93 10.65
CA ASN A 24 -1.32 4.39 10.70
C ASN A 24 -1.04 5.03 9.33
N ALA A 25 0.01 4.58 8.63
CA ALA A 25 0.35 5.06 7.30
C ALA A 25 -0.76 4.75 6.27
N VAL A 26 -1.37 3.58 6.34
CA VAL A 26 -2.50 3.18 5.47
C VAL A 26 -3.71 4.07 5.73
N VAL A 27 -4.06 4.33 6.99
CA VAL A 27 -5.19 5.20 7.35
C VAL A 27 -4.97 6.62 6.82
N GLU A 28 -3.76 7.16 6.99
CA GLU A 28 -3.40 8.47 6.44
C GLU A 28 -3.49 8.51 4.91
N ALA A 29 -2.97 7.49 4.24
CA ALA A 29 -3.05 7.37 2.79
C ALA A 29 -4.51 7.30 2.29
N ILE A 30 -5.38 6.59 3.01
CA ILE A 30 -6.82 6.53 2.71
C ILE A 30 -7.47 7.91 2.83
N HIS A 31 -7.12 8.70 3.84
CA HIS A 31 -7.58 10.09 3.94
C HIS A 31 -7.10 10.96 2.76
N ASN A 32 -5.92 10.63 2.21
CA ASN A 32 -5.38 11.23 0.98
C ASN A 32 -5.91 10.57 -0.31
N ARG A 33 -7.04 9.85 -0.24
CA ARG A 33 -7.75 9.19 -1.34
C ARG A 33 -7.05 7.99 -1.98
N TRP A 34 -5.98 7.50 -1.38
CA TRP A 34 -5.38 6.24 -1.81
C TRP A 34 -6.23 5.06 -1.34
N GLN A 35 -6.11 3.92 -2.01
CA GLN A 35 -6.82 2.69 -1.67
C GLN A 35 -5.84 1.52 -1.60
N PRO A 36 -5.95 0.64 -0.59
CA PRO A 36 -5.21 -0.61 -0.58
C PRO A 36 -5.48 -1.43 -1.84
N PHE A 37 -4.41 -1.95 -2.44
CA PHE A 37 -4.49 -2.76 -3.65
C PHE A 37 -3.84 -4.12 -3.42
N GLY A 38 -4.65 -5.18 -3.49
CA GLY A 38 -4.19 -6.53 -3.22
C GLY A 38 -3.85 -6.77 -1.75
N ASN A 39 -3.04 -7.80 -1.51
CA ASN A 39 -2.70 -8.25 -0.17
C ASN A 39 -1.43 -7.57 0.36
N MET A 40 -1.38 -7.39 1.68
CA MET A 40 -0.15 -7.03 2.39
C MET A 40 0.90 -8.14 2.22
N ALA A 41 2.16 -7.73 2.05
CA ALA A 41 3.31 -8.64 1.97
C ALA A 41 4.20 -8.45 3.20
N ILE A 42 4.87 -9.53 3.60
CA ILE A 42 5.87 -9.55 4.66
C ILE A 42 7.17 -9.98 4.01
N VAL A 43 8.19 -9.13 4.04
CA VAL A 43 9.43 -9.36 3.31
C VAL A 43 10.62 -9.31 4.27
N PRO A 44 11.54 -10.29 4.23
CA PRO A 44 12.82 -10.16 4.91
C PRO A 44 13.68 -9.16 4.15
N LYS A 45 14.12 -8.11 4.85
CA LYS A 45 15.04 -7.09 4.36
C LYS A 45 16.40 -7.31 5.01
N HIS A 46 17.43 -7.35 4.17
CA HIS A 46 18.80 -7.52 4.63
C HIS A 46 19.57 -6.24 4.37
N ASP A 47 19.87 -5.48 5.43
CA ASP A 47 20.58 -4.20 5.35
C ASP A 47 22.10 -4.32 5.57
N GLY A 48 22.63 -5.53 5.39
CA GLY A 48 24.05 -5.84 5.55
C GLY A 48 24.51 -6.09 6.99
N SER A 49 23.71 -5.74 8.01
CA SER A 49 24.08 -6.02 9.41
C SER A 49 22.99 -6.71 10.22
N GLN A 50 21.71 -6.55 9.86
CA GLN A 50 20.60 -7.23 10.51
C GLN A 50 19.58 -7.74 9.49
N GLU A 51 19.06 -8.95 9.73
CA GLU A 51 17.82 -9.38 9.10
C GLU A 51 16.66 -8.67 9.81
N ARG A 52 15.88 -7.91 9.05
CA ARG A 52 14.66 -7.27 9.55
C ARG A 52 13.47 -7.75 8.73
N THR A 53 12.31 -7.80 9.35
CA THR A 53 11.06 -8.11 8.64
C THR A 53 10.33 -6.81 8.40
N VAL A 54 10.06 -6.48 7.14
CA VAL A 54 9.29 -5.29 6.78
C VAL A 54 7.91 -5.71 6.27
N LEU A 55 6.91 -4.90 6.57
CA LEU A 55 5.56 -5.04 6.10
C LEU A 55 5.34 -4.07 4.94
N LEU A 56 4.73 -4.57 3.86
CA LEU A 56 4.47 -3.80 2.65
C LEU A 56 2.97 -3.81 2.33
N GLN A 57 2.38 -2.64 2.13
CA GLN A 57 1.02 -2.50 1.63
C GLN A 57 1.04 -1.72 0.31
N PRO A 58 0.70 -2.36 -0.83
CA PRO A 58 0.49 -1.66 -2.08
C PRO A 58 -0.77 -0.79 -2.00
N MET A 59 -0.68 0.41 -2.56
CA MET A 59 -1.74 1.41 -2.59
C MET A 59 -1.88 1.96 -4.01
N ILE A 60 -3.10 2.29 -4.41
CA ILE A 60 -3.40 2.92 -5.71
C ILE A 60 -4.24 4.17 -5.51
N LEU A 61 -4.08 5.12 -6.42
CA LEU A 61 -5.01 6.22 -6.61
C LEU A 61 -5.84 5.91 -7.87
N GLN A 62 -7.15 6.11 -7.79
CA GLN A 62 -8.08 5.82 -8.89
C GLN A 62 -8.69 7.12 -9.43
N ALA A 63 -8.94 7.17 -10.75
CA ALA A 63 -9.58 8.32 -11.39
C ALA A 63 -11.07 8.50 -11.00
N GLU A 64 -11.70 7.47 -10.43
CA GLU A 64 -13.16 7.39 -10.22
C GLU A 64 -13.67 8.21 -9.01
N TRP A 65 -13.24 9.46 -8.88
CA TRP A 65 -13.84 10.45 -7.97
C TRP A 65 -14.25 11.76 -8.70
N PHE A 66 -14.14 11.82 -10.04
CA PHE A 66 -14.48 13.00 -10.86
C PHE A 66 -15.85 12.91 -11.57
N ARG A 67 -16.84 12.22 -10.99
CA ARG A 67 -18.22 12.23 -11.49
C ARG A 67 -19.20 12.71 -10.45
#